data_AF-A0A2X0MA22-F1
#
_entry.id   AF-A0A2X0MA22-F1
#
_cell.length_a   1.000
_cell.length_b   1.000
_cell.length_c   1.000
_cell.angle_alpha   90.00
_cell.angle_beta   90.00
_cell.angle_gamma   90.00
#
_symmetry.space_group_name_H-M   'P 1'
#
loop_
_entity.id
_entity.type
_entity.pdbx_description
1 polymer ?
#
loop_
_entity_poly.entity_id
_entity_poly.type
_entity_poly.pdbx_seq_one_letter_code
_entity_poly.pdbx_strand_id
1 'polypeptide(L)'
;MPGLAALIVLVLQCTQLAEAVPSGLMPRRGTAFSALMTDRMKQCQPATIEFANSGNVRPLTVAIMLYDKVPAKLRTDKSLPPAQTTLKTIQGLGPLQTFTVKKRDYDPLTFTAVAKRGDNIEVFAFFLNGTGQNMWLDRTIQTGSSSACLPATCSSSQYLNPTNNTCASCSSLFTNSTSCTAVAPTSCSYGVVSGNMCVAKKCSAREYLGPKATSCLSCPDPSARSCDANGKSTLCSVGSVVNGECESVICLNATYLASNGRRCLPCPANATICDNAGQATQCSYGVPSQGKCLPIICSNGYQSPNANTCCFDPFATNCTDPNTPTSCAWGYLLNTDQNGTHCEGTYASRFGNATYKYLSTASVSKTIEASNVLDCARSAHDQSIVFPWVYMWSQEAVADVHCKLVPGGDPQLTTTTQGKGFDVGISGTCAQNADWSWSPAPSSCAEIWIGQ
;
A
#
# COMPACT_ATOMS: atom_id res chain seq x y z
N MET A 1 -70.25 54.82 -84.95
CA MET A 1 -68.90 55.24 -84.51
C MET A 1 -68.45 54.37 -83.34
N PRO A 2 -67.65 53.31 -83.56
CA PRO A 2 -66.92 52.63 -82.51
C PRO A 2 -65.43 52.86 -82.73
N GLY A 3 -64.79 53.64 -81.86
CA GLY A 3 -63.37 53.95 -82.06
C GLY A 3 -62.85 54.89 -80.99
N LEU A 4 -62.70 54.38 -79.77
CA LEU A 4 -61.81 54.98 -78.77
C LEU A 4 -61.51 54.01 -77.61
N ALA A 5 -62.40 53.05 -77.32
CA ALA A 5 -62.24 52.13 -76.20
C ALA A 5 -61.19 51.02 -76.41
N ALA A 6 -60.83 50.68 -77.65
CA ALA A 6 -59.85 49.62 -77.94
C ALA A 6 -58.39 50.09 -77.82
N LEU A 7 -58.12 51.40 -77.85
CA LEU A 7 -56.74 51.92 -77.79
C LEU A 7 -56.20 52.05 -76.36
N ILE A 8 -57.08 52.11 -75.34
CA ILE A 8 -56.67 52.30 -73.93
C ILE A 8 -56.29 50.97 -73.27
N VAL A 9 -56.81 49.83 -73.75
CA VAL A 9 -56.45 48.51 -73.21
C VAL A 9 -55.05 48.06 -73.65
N LEU A 10 -54.56 48.51 -74.81
CA LEU A 10 -53.20 48.19 -75.27
C LEU A 10 -52.11 48.99 -74.54
N VAL A 11 -52.41 50.19 -74.05
CA VAL A 11 -51.43 51.02 -73.31
C VAL A 11 -51.30 50.59 -71.85
N LEU A 12 -52.33 49.97 -71.27
CA LEU A 12 -52.28 49.45 -69.90
C LEU A 12 -51.67 48.04 -69.77
N GLN A 13 -51.52 47.30 -70.87
CA GLN A 13 -50.80 46.01 -70.89
C GLN A 13 -49.31 46.14 -71.23
N CYS A 14 -48.83 47.31 -71.69
CA CYS A 14 -47.39 47.55 -71.90
C CYS A 14 -46.65 48.06 -70.64
N THR A 15 -47.33 48.35 -69.53
CA THR A 15 -46.68 48.81 -68.28
C THR A 15 -46.53 47.72 -67.22
N GLN A 16 -46.98 46.48 -67.48
CA GLN A 16 -46.73 45.33 -66.59
C GLN A 16 -45.73 44.30 -67.15
N LEU A 17 -45.14 44.57 -68.31
CA LEU A 17 -43.89 43.94 -68.77
C LEU A 17 -42.72 44.92 -68.62
N ALA A 18 -42.58 45.52 -67.43
CA ALA A 18 -41.23 45.71 -66.92
C ALA A 18 -40.76 44.31 -66.53
N GLU A 19 -40.23 43.56 -67.51
CA GLU A 19 -39.30 42.48 -67.22
C GLU A 19 -38.36 43.05 -66.17
N ALA A 20 -38.35 42.43 -64.98
CA ALA A 20 -37.28 42.60 -64.04
C ALA A 20 -36.03 42.21 -64.83
N VAL A 21 -35.35 43.22 -65.40
CA VAL A 21 -34.00 43.08 -65.94
C VAL A 21 -33.28 42.28 -64.87
N PRO A 22 -32.79 41.06 -65.17
CA PRO A 22 -32.10 40.25 -64.18
C PRO A 22 -31.07 41.19 -63.59
N SER A 23 -31.20 41.52 -62.30
CA SER A 23 -30.26 42.39 -61.62
C SER A 23 -28.92 41.70 -61.78
N GLY A 24 -28.17 42.16 -62.79
CA GLY A 24 -27.03 41.43 -63.31
C GLY A 24 -26.10 41.22 -62.14
N LEU A 25 -25.93 39.96 -61.74
CA LEU A 25 -24.99 39.58 -60.69
C LEU A 25 -23.59 39.76 -61.24
N MET A 26 -23.20 41.02 -61.35
CA MET A 26 -21.86 41.42 -61.67
C MET A 26 -21.00 41.04 -60.46
N PRO A 27 -19.92 40.28 -60.67
CA PRO A 27 -18.99 39.99 -59.59
C PRO A 27 -18.52 41.33 -59.01
N ARG A 28 -18.71 41.53 -57.71
CA ARG A 28 -18.23 42.75 -57.06
C ARG A 28 -16.71 42.77 -57.16
N ARG A 29 -16.13 43.97 -57.22
CA ARG A 29 -14.69 44.18 -57.43
C ARG A 29 -13.88 43.32 -56.44
N GLY A 30 -13.08 42.39 -56.97
CA GLY A 30 -12.16 41.56 -56.19
C GLY A 30 -12.71 40.23 -55.66
N THR A 31 -13.91 39.79 -56.04
CA THR A 31 -14.44 38.48 -55.63
C THR A 31 -14.19 37.40 -56.68
N ALA A 32 -13.79 36.19 -56.27
CA ALA A 32 -13.65 35.05 -57.19
C ALA A 32 -15.02 34.56 -57.70
N PHE A 33 -16.07 34.75 -56.88
CA PHE A 33 -17.47 34.49 -57.20
C PHE A 33 -18.36 35.34 -56.27
N SER A 34 -19.66 35.42 -56.54
CA SER A 34 -20.60 36.26 -55.79
C SER A 34 -21.87 35.50 -55.44
N ALA A 35 -22.62 36.02 -54.45
CA ALA A 35 -23.92 35.51 -54.12
C ALA A 35 -24.93 36.65 -53.93
N LEU A 36 -26.19 36.36 -54.23
CA LEU A 36 -27.36 37.16 -53.86
C LEU A 36 -28.17 36.39 -52.83
N MET A 37 -28.73 37.10 -51.86
CA MET A 37 -29.62 36.50 -50.88
C MET A 37 -30.76 37.46 -50.57
N THR A 38 -31.93 36.90 -50.26
CA THR A 38 -33.14 37.68 -49.90
C THR A 38 -32.79 38.82 -48.94
N ASP A 39 -33.17 40.06 -49.29
CA ASP A 39 -32.77 41.24 -48.51
C ASP A 39 -33.43 41.29 -47.13
N ARG A 40 -34.71 40.92 -47.05
CA ARG A 40 -35.49 40.95 -45.81
C ARG A 40 -35.68 39.55 -45.26
N MET A 41 -34.62 39.01 -44.66
CA MET A 41 -34.69 37.71 -43.98
C MET A 41 -35.57 37.79 -42.74
N LYS A 42 -36.54 36.88 -42.67
CA LYS A 42 -37.45 36.71 -41.54
C LYS A 42 -37.06 35.45 -40.78
N GLN A 43 -37.14 35.51 -39.45
CA GLN A 43 -36.84 34.38 -38.58
C GLN A 43 -37.78 33.21 -38.93
N CYS A 44 -37.19 32.04 -39.17
CA CYS A 44 -37.89 30.80 -39.47
C CYS A 44 -38.80 30.84 -40.70
N GLN A 45 -38.47 31.67 -41.69
CA GLN A 45 -39.14 31.66 -43.00
C GLN A 45 -38.17 31.23 -44.11
N PRO A 46 -38.69 30.64 -45.21
CA PRO A 46 -37.89 30.38 -46.39
C PRO A 46 -37.25 31.66 -46.94
N ALA A 47 -35.96 31.58 -47.24
CA ALA A 47 -35.15 32.56 -47.92
C ALA A 47 -34.46 31.89 -49.11
N THR A 48 -33.99 32.69 -50.07
CA THR A 48 -33.27 32.21 -51.24
C THR A 48 -31.84 32.73 -51.23
N ILE A 49 -30.91 31.88 -51.66
CA ILE A 49 -29.53 32.26 -51.98
C ILE A 49 -29.20 31.78 -53.40
N GLU A 50 -28.59 32.64 -54.20
CA GLU A 50 -28.20 32.40 -55.58
C GLU A 50 -26.72 32.73 -55.74
N PHE A 51 -25.97 31.89 -56.47
CA PHE A 51 -24.54 32.08 -56.71
C PHE A 51 -24.28 32.43 -58.16
N ALA A 52 -23.24 33.22 -58.40
CA ALA A 52 -22.79 33.61 -59.74
C ALA A 52 -21.27 33.60 -59.84
N ASN A 53 -20.76 33.38 -61.04
CA ASN A 53 -19.33 33.45 -61.37
C ASN A 53 -18.44 32.45 -60.60
N SER A 54 -18.99 31.34 -60.12
CA SER A 54 -18.22 30.31 -59.42
C SER A 54 -17.61 29.25 -60.37
N GLY A 55 -17.76 29.46 -61.68
CA GLY A 55 -17.40 28.47 -62.70
C GLY A 55 -18.27 27.22 -62.64
N ASN A 56 -19.47 27.31 -62.05
CA ASN A 56 -20.34 26.16 -61.77
C ASN A 56 -19.68 25.05 -60.92
N VAL A 57 -18.62 25.35 -60.16
CA VAL A 57 -17.96 24.38 -59.29
C VAL A 57 -18.91 24.00 -58.14
N ARG A 58 -19.22 22.71 -58.01
CA ARG A 58 -20.21 22.21 -57.03
C ARG A 58 -19.77 20.90 -56.37
N PRO A 59 -20.32 20.60 -55.18
CA PRO A 59 -21.13 21.49 -54.35
C PRO A 59 -20.36 22.64 -53.69
N LEU A 60 -21.08 23.69 -53.30
CA LEU A 60 -20.57 24.70 -52.37
C LEU A 60 -21.07 24.40 -50.97
N THR A 61 -20.23 24.60 -49.95
CA THR A 61 -20.66 24.60 -48.55
C THR A 61 -20.89 26.04 -48.11
N VAL A 62 -22.11 26.35 -47.67
CA VAL A 62 -22.47 27.66 -47.12
C VAL A 62 -22.50 27.57 -45.60
N ALA A 63 -21.92 28.56 -44.94
CA ALA A 63 -21.93 28.72 -43.49
C ALA A 63 -22.51 30.08 -43.12
N ILE A 64 -23.54 30.07 -42.30
CA ILE A 64 -24.15 31.27 -41.71
C ILE A 64 -23.58 31.44 -40.30
N MET A 65 -23.02 32.61 -40.03
CA MET A 65 -22.36 32.95 -38.77
C MET A 65 -23.10 34.11 -38.11
N LEU A 66 -23.13 34.13 -36.77
CA LEU A 66 -23.48 35.35 -36.05
C LEU A 66 -22.33 36.36 -36.14
N TYR A 67 -22.65 37.62 -36.42
CA TYR A 67 -21.69 38.69 -36.64
C TYR A 67 -20.67 38.84 -35.50
N ASP A 68 -21.12 38.69 -34.24
CA ASP A 68 -20.28 38.80 -33.05
C ASP A 68 -19.25 37.66 -32.92
N LYS A 69 -19.55 36.48 -33.48
CA LYS A 69 -18.65 35.31 -33.52
C LYS A 69 -17.61 35.38 -34.63
N VAL A 70 -17.78 36.26 -35.61
CA VAL A 70 -16.82 36.44 -36.70
C VAL A 70 -15.74 37.43 -36.26
N PRO A 71 -14.44 37.10 -36.35
CA PRO A 71 -13.35 38.06 -36.10
C PRO A 71 -13.43 39.25 -37.06
N ALA A 72 -13.08 40.46 -36.60
CA ALA A 72 -13.21 41.69 -37.40
C ALA A 72 -12.58 41.59 -38.81
N LYS A 73 -11.42 40.93 -38.94
CA LYS A 73 -10.73 40.72 -40.22
C LYS A 73 -11.47 39.83 -41.23
N LEU A 74 -12.50 39.09 -40.79
CA LEU A 74 -13.30 38.20 -41.63
C LEU A 74 -14.74 38.72 -41.86
N ARG A 75 -15.11 39.82 -41.21
CA ARG A 75 -16.43 40.43 -41.34
C ARG A 75 -16.57 41.14 -42.69
N THR A 76 -17.81 41.42 -43.06
CA THR A 76 -18.09 42.25 -44.22
C THR A 76 -17.61 43.67 -43.98
N ASP A 77 -16.57 44.07 -44.71
CA ASP A 77 -16.18 45.47 -44.89
C ASP A 77 -16.34 45.82 -46.37
N LYS A 78 -17.31 46.69 -46.67
CA LYS A 78 -17.67 47.09 -48.04
C LYS A 78 -16.58 47.95 -48.71
N SER A 79 -15.57 48.39 -47.96
CA SER A 79 -14.43 49.15 -48.46
C SER A 79 -13.23 48.29 -48.88
N LEU A 80 -13.17 47.03 -48.42
CA LEU A 80 -12.09 46.08 -48.72
C LEU A 80 -12.58 45.02 -49.73
N PRO A 81 -11.72 44.12 -50.22
CA PRO A 81 -12.13 42.87 -50.90
C PRO A 81 -12.70 41.84 -49.90
N PRO A 82 -13.47 40.83 -50.35
CA PRO A 82 -14.04 39.86 -49.42
C PRO A 82 -12.94 39.04 -48.75
N ALA A 83 -13.08 38.88 -47.44
CA ALA A 83 -12.11 38.15 -46.65
C ALA A 83 -12.09 36.67 -47.07
N GLN A 84 -10.92 36.21 -47.53
CA GLN A 84 -10.65 34.81 -47.82
C GLN A 84 -10.43 34.04 -46.50
N THR A 85 -10.96 32.82 -46.43
CA THR A 85 -10.80 31.94 -45.26
C THR A 85 -10.99 30.48 -45.64
N THR A 86 -10.91 29.56 -44.66
CA THR A 86 -11.16 28.14 -44.88
C THR A 86 -12.40 27.66 -44.15
N LEU A 87 -13.03 26.61 -44.68
CA LEU A 87 -14.17 25.95 -44.04
C LEU A 87 -13.81 25.48 -42.63
N LYS A 88 -12.60 24.94 -42.44
CA LYS A 88 -12.10 24.50 -41.13
C LYS A 88 -12.04 25.65 -40.12
N THR A 89 -11.56 26.82 -40.55
CA THR A 89 -11.52 28.02 -39.70
C THR A 89 -12.93 28.43 -39.29
N ILE A 90 -13.87 28.48 -40.22
CA ILE A 90 -15.26 28.86 -39.91
C ILE A 90 -15.97 27.82 -39.04
N GLN A 91 -15.77 26.53 -39.29
CA GLN A 91 -16.32 25.46 -38.44
C GLN A 91 -15.82 25.57 -37.00
N GLY A 92 -14.54 25.90 -36.79
CA GLY A 92 -13.97 26.14 -35.46
C GLY A 92 -14.56 27.35 -34.71
N LEU A 93 -15.20 28.28 -35.42
CA LEU A 93 -15.91 29.41 -34.83
C LEU A 93 -17.37 29.10 -34.45
N GLY A 94 -17.87 27.91 -34.80
CA GLY A 94 -19.23 27.47 -34.48
C GLY A 94 -20.31 28.16 -35.33
N PRO A 95 -20.47 27.80 -36.61
CA PRO A 95 -21.51 28.35 -37.46
C PRO A 95 -22.89 28.05 -36.91
N LEU A 96 -23.78 29.03 -37.07
CA LEU A 96 -25.19 28.91 -36.70
C LEU A 96 -25.90 27.85 -37.54
N GLN A 97 -25.54 27.79 -38.81
CA GLN A 97 -26.09 26.84 -39.77
C GLN A 97 -25.08 26.59 -40.89
N THR A 98 -24.99 25.35 -41.35
CA THR A 98 -24.26 25.00 -42.57
C THR A 98 -25.13 24.17 -43.50
N PHE A 99 -25.05 24.41 -44.80
CA PHE A 99 -25.75 23.60 -45.80
C PHE A 99 -24.95 23.52 -47.09
N THR A 100 -25.33 22.57 -47.94
CA THR A 100 -24.64 22.28 -49.20
C THR A 100 -25.49 22.72 -50.39
N VAL A 101 -24.92 23.51 -51.28
CA VAL A 101 -25.55 23.98 -52.51
C VAL A 101 -25.08 23.12 -53.67
N LYS A 102 -26.00 22.39 -54.29
CA LYS A 102 -25.74 21.57 -55.50
C LYS A 102 -26.27 22.21 -56.79
N LYS A 103 -27.08 23.26 -56.67
CA LYS A 103 -27.69 24.04 -57.76
C LYS A 103 -26.64 24.81 -58.54
N ARG A 104 -26.76 24.97 -59.86
CA ARG A 104 -25.74 25.65 -60.69
C ARG A 104 -25.70 27.17 -60.39
N ASP A 105 -24.80 27.91 -61.02
CA ASP A 105 -24.86 29.37 -60.96
C ASP A 105 -26.20 29.85 -61.54
N TYR A 106 -26.75 30.90 -60.96
CA TYR A 106 -28.05 31.50 -61.29
C TYR A 106 -29.29 30.65 -60.96
N ASP A 107 -29.11 29.46 -60.38
CA ASP A 107 -30.20 28.66 -59.82
C ASP A 107 -30.38 28.98 -58.33
N PRO A 108 -31.49 29.60 -57.90
CA PRO A 108 -31.71 29.91 -56.49
C PRO A 108 -31.93 28.63 -55.67
N LEU A 109 -31.29 28.56 -54.49
CA LEU A 109 -31.55 27.56 -53.46
C LEU A 109 -32.41 28.18 -52.35
N THR A 110 -33.54 27.55 -52.08
CA THR A 110 -34.37 27.87 -50.91
C THR A 110 -33.82 27.20 -49.65
N PHE A 111 -33.70 27.97 -48.57
CA PHE A 111 -33.31 27.48 -47.25
C PHE A 111 -34.06 28.25 -46.15
N THR A 112 -34.12 27.71 -44.93
CA THR A 112 -34.68 28.43 -43.77
C THR A 112 -33.54 28.82 -42.85
N ALA A 113 -33.42 30.12 -42.57
CA ALA A 113 -32.37 30.63 -41.70
C ALA A 113 -32.68 30.37 -40.22
N VAL A 114 -31.71 29.76 -39.53
CA VAL A 114 -31.81 29.34 -38.14
C VAL A 114 -31.34 30.47 -37.19
N ALA A 115 -31.82 31.69 -37.41
CA ALA A 115 -31.39 32.91 -36.70
C ALA A 115 -32.56 33.63 -36.04
N LYS A 116 -32.33 34.23 -34.86
CA LYS A 116 -33.33 34.95 -34.07
C LYS A 116 -33.55 36.35 -34.65
N ARG A 117 -34.74 36.89 -34.44
CA ARG A 117 -35.04 38.31 -34.72
C ARG A 117 -34.01 39.20 -34.02
N GLY A 118 -33.43 40.12 -34.77
CA GLY A 118 -32.39 41.04 -34.31
C GLY A 118 -30.96 40.52 -34.47
N ASP A 119 -30.76 39.21 -34.76
CA ASP A 119 -29.43 38.69 -35.05
C ASP A 119 -28.88 39.35 -36.33
N ASN A 120 -27.61 39.75 -36.25
CA ASN A 120 -26.82 40.12 -37.41
C ASN A 120 -26.02 38.90 -37.85
N ILE A 121 -26.15 38.52 -39.11
CA ILE A 121 -25.47 37.35 -39.67
C ILE A 121 -24.48 37.73 -40.76
N GLU A 122 -23.46 36.89 -40.90
CA GLU A 122 -22.47 36.89 -41.97
C GLU A 122 -22.57 35.57 -42.73
N VAL A 123 -22.36 35.60 -44.05
CA VAL A 123 -22.48 34.40 -44.90
C VAL A 123 -21.14 34.13 -45.56
N PHE A 124 -20.67 32.89 -45.43
CA PHE A 124 -19.48 32.40 -46.10
C PHE A 124 -19.86 31.26 -47.05
N ALA A 125 -19.11 31.13 -48.15
CA ALA A 125 -19.24 29.99 -49.04
C ALA A 125 -17.87 29.42 -49.39
N PHE A 126 -17.81 28.09 -49.47
CA PHE A 126 -16.59 27.32 -49.64
C PHE A 126 -16.71 26.33 -50.80
N PHE A 127 -15.65 26.18 -51.56
CA PHE A 127 -15.48 25.09 -52.52
C PHE A 127 -15.14 23.78 -51.81
N LEU A 128 -15.16 22.67 -52.56
CA LEU A 128 -14.84 21.33 -52.06
C LEU A 128 -13.46 21.23 -51.40
N ASN A 129 -12.49 22.00 -51.89
CA ASN A 129 -11.13 22.04 -51.33
C ASN A 129 -11.06 22.79 -49.98
N GLY A 130 -12.19 23.28 -49.47
CA GLY A 130 -12.29 24.02 -48.21
C GLY A 130 -11.89 25.49 -48.29
N THR A 131 -11.44 25.98 -49.45
CA THR A 131 -11.17 27.42 -49.66
C THR A 131 -12.47 28.16 -49.94
N GLY A 132 -12.57 29.40 -49.46
CA GLY A 132 -13.77 30.20 -49.63
C GLY A 132 -13.59 31.61 -49.12
N GLN A 133 -14.68 32.37 -49.11
CA GLN A 133 -14.67 33.77 -48.73
C GLN A 133 -15.98 34.19 -48.07
N ASN A 134 -15.98 35.36 -47.43
CA ASN A 134 -17.21 36.05 -47.04
C ASN A 134 -17.98 36.49 -48.30
N MET A 135 -19.30 36.32 -48.32
CA MET A 135 -20.17 36.63 -49.47
C MET A 135 -20.64 38.09 -49.52
N TRP A 136 -20.31 38.92 -48.53
CA TRP A 136 -20.84 40.29 -48.35
C TRP A 136 -22.36 40.35 -48.29
N LEU A 137 -22.92 39.38 -47.60
CA LEU A 137 -24.34 39.27 -47.36
C LEU A 137 -24.61 39.47 -45.87
N ASP A 138 -24.09 40.56 -45.31
CA ASP A 138 -24.48 41.00 -43.97
C ASP A 138 -26.00 41.22 -43.95
N ARG A 139 -26.69 40.59 -42.99
CA ARG A 139 -28.15 40.71 -42.84
C ARG A 139 -28.54 40.82 -41.38
N THR A 140 -29.54 41.65 -41.12
CA THR A 140 -30.26 41.67 -39.84
C THR A 140 -31.59 40.95 -39.99
N ILE A 141 -31.87 39.99 -39.12
CA ILE A 141 -33.15 39.25 -39.15
C ILE A 141 -34.29 40.14 -38.63
N GLN A 142 -35.25 40.49 -39.49
CA GLN A 142 -36.19 41.59 -39.22
C GLN A 142 -37.39 41.20 -38.35
N THR A 143 -38.13 40.15 -38.74
CA THR A 143 -39.40 39.75 -38.11
C THR A 143 -39.53 38.23 -38.03
N GLY A 144 -40.22 37.73 -37.01
CA GLY A 144 -40.62 36.33 -36.91
C GLY A 144 -41.49 36.08 -35.70
N SER A 145 -42.53 35.27 -35.88
CA SER A 145 -43.50 34.87 -34.84
C SER A 145 -43.29 33.44 -34.36
N SER A 146 -42.37 32.69 -34.97
CA SER A 146 -42.13 31.27 -34.68
C SER A 146 -40.69 31.03 -34.25
N SER A 147 -40.51 30.33 -33.13
CA SER A 147 -39.24 29.79 -32.66
C SER A 147 -38.96 28.38 -33.19
N ALA A 148 -39.85 27.82 -34.01
CA ALA A 148 -39.83 26.40 -34.37
C ALA A 148 -38.59 25.95 -35.16
N CYS A 149 -37.88 26.86 -35.84
CA CYS A 149 -36.65 26.54 -36.55
C CYS A 149 -35.37 26.82 -35.75
N LEU A 150 -35.48 27.50 -34.60
CA LEU A 150 -34.31 27.85 -33.79
C LEU A 150 -33.80 26.60 -33.06
N PRO A 151 -32.48 26.45 -32.87
CA PRO A 151 -31.94 25.34 -32.11
C PRO A 151 -32.44 25.44 -30.67
N ALA A 152 -32.83 24.31 -30.09
CA ALA A 152 -33.19 24.28 -28.67
C ALA A 152 -32.01 24.78 -27.83
N THR A 153 -32.27 25.72 -26.91
CA THR A 153 -31.24 26.15 -25.96
C THR A 153 -31.21 25.14 -24.82
N CYS A 154 -30.18 24.30 -24.80
CA CYS A 154 -30.04 23.25 -23.81
C CYS A 154 -29.52 23.80 -22.48
N SER A 155 -29.98 23.21 -21.37
CA SER A 155 -29.40 23.50 -20.06
C SER A 155 -27.94 23.04 -20.00
N SER A 156 -27.18 23.51 -19.00
CA SER A 156 -25.81 23.07 -18.79
C SER A 156 -25.67 21.54 -18.58
N SER A 157 -26.73 20.88 -18.11
CA SER A 157 -26.82 19.42 -17.93
C SER A 157 -27.27 18.66 -19.17
N GLN A 158 -27.45 19.35 -20.29
CA GLN A 158 -27.91 18.81 -21.55
C GLN A 158 -26.96 19.20 -22.69
N TYR A 159 -26.99 18.45 -23.78
CA TYR A 159 -26.32 18.80 -25.02
C TYR A 159 -27.33 18.85 -26.16
N LEU A 160 -27.05 19.69 -27.17
CA LEU A 160 -27.82 19.72 -28.40
C LEU A 160 -27.46 18.50 -29.24
N ASN A 161 -28.42 17.60 -29.45
CA ASN A 161 -28.25 16.45 -30.32
C ASN A 161 -28.27 16.92 -31.79
N PRO A 162 -27.16 16.81 -32.53
CA PRO A 162 -27.06 17.35 -33.89
C PRO A 162 -27.95 16.62 -34.90
N THR A 163 -28.41 15.40 -34.58
CA THR A 163 -29.21 14.57 -35.49
C THR A 163 -30.67 15.04 -35.56
N ASN A 164 -31.22 15.54 -34.45
CA ASN A 164 -32.64 15.89 -34.34
C ASN A 164 -32.90 17.29 -33.75
N ASN A 165 -31.85 18.08 -33.46
CA ASN A 165 -31.92 19.42 -32.87
C ASN A 165 -32.69 19.48 -31.54
N THR A 166 -32.70 18.40 -30.76
CA THR A 166 -33.31 18.35 -29.42
C THR A 166 -32.25 18.30 -28.32
N CYS A 167 -32.60 18.76 -27.13
CA CYS A 167 -31.72 18.68 -25.97
C CYS A 167 -31.81 17.30 -25.32
N ALA A 168 -30.67 16.61 -25.22
CA ALA A 168 -30.56 15.32 -24.55
C ALA A 168 -29.73 15.47 -23.27
N SER A 169 -29.97 14.60 -22.29
CA SER A 169 -29.24 14.63 -21.02
C SER A 169 -27.76 14.28 -21.21
N CYS A 170 -26.87 14.98 -20.53
CA CYS A 170 -25.47 14.62 -20.50
C CYS A 170 -25.23 13.27 -19.81
N SER A 171 -26.01 12.98 -18.77
CA SER A 171 -25.91 11.71 -18.03
C SER A 171 -26.30 10.48 -18.86
N SER A 172 -27.09 10.65 -19.92
CA SER A 172 -27.43 9.53 -20.83
C SER A 172 -26.32 9.18 -21.81
N LEU A 173 -25.40 10.12 -22.09
CA LEU A 173 -24.25 9.89 -22.97
C LEU A 173 -22.99 9.55 -22.17
N PHE A 174 -22.80 10.23 -21.02
CA PHE A 174 -21.66 10.06 -20.14
C PHE A 174 -22.14 9.86 -18.70
N THR A 175 -21.99 8.64 -18.19
CA THR A 175 -22.33 8.32 -16.79
C THR A 175 -21.59 9.27 -15.85
N ASN A 176 -22.29 9.75 -14.82
CA ASN A 176 -21.79 10.72 -13.83
C ASN A 176 -21.44 12.12 -14.39
N SER A 177 -21.82 12.45 -15.61
CA SER A 177 -21.63 13.81 -16.16
C SER A 177 -22.68 14.78 -15.65
N THR A 178 -22.25 15.95 -15.17
CA THR A 178 -23.11 17.08 -14.80
C THR A 178 -23.25 18.13 -15.90
N SER A 179 -22.26 18.20 -16.81
CA SER A 179 -22.33 18.99 -18.04
C SER A 179 -21.49 18.35 -19.13
N CYS A 180 -21.85 18.56 -20.40
CA CYS A 180 -21.17 17.91 -21.54
C CYS A 180 -21.39 18.67 -22.85
N THR A 181 -20.57 18.29 -23.84
CA THR A 181 -20.82 18.53 -25.26
C THR A 181 -21.38 17.23 -25.88
N ALA A 182 -21.70 17.26 -27.17
CA ALA A 182 -22.11 16.05 -27.90
C ALA A 182 -21.01 14.97 -27.99
N VAL A 183 -19.76 15.29 -27.61
CA VAL A 183 -18.60 14.38 -27.77
C VAL A 183 -17.81 14.10 -26.49
N ALA A 184 -17.95 14.94 -25.45
CA ALA A 184 -17.23 14.75 -24.19
C ALA A 184 -17.93 15.45 -23.00
N PRO A 185 -17.82 14.90 -21.78
CA PRO A 185 -18.23 15.59 -20.56
C PRO A 185 -17.29 16.77 -20.27
N THR A 186 -17.84 17.84 -19.70
CA THR A 186 -17.10 19.03 -19.25
C THR A 186 -17.06 19.16 -17.73
N SER A 187 -17.99 18.53 -17.02
CA SER A 187 -17.95 18.39 -15.56
C SER A 187 -18.62 17.09 -15.12
N CYS A 188 -18.23 16.58 -13.95
CA CYS A 188 -18.69 15.31 -13.41
C CYS A 188 -19.25 15.47 -11.99
N SER A 189 -20.32 14.74 -11.66
CA SER A 189 -20.82 14.57 -10.29
C SER A 189 -19.89 13.68 -9.46
N TYR A 190 -19.17 12.77 -10.13
CA TYR A 190 -18.20 11.87 -9.55
C TYR A 190 -16.97 11.75 -10.46
N GLY A 191 -15.78 11.91 -9.88
CA GLY A 191 -14.52 11.83 -10.60
C GLY A 191 -14.11 13.11 -11.33
N VAL A 192 -13.18 12.96 -12.26
CA VAL A 192 -12.63 14.01 -13.12
C VAL A 192 -12.78 13.62 -14.59
N VAL A 193 -12.78 14.60 -15.49
CA VAL A 193 -12.82 14.34 -16.93
C VAL A 193 -11.46 13.80 -17.38
N SER A 194 -11.44 12.58 -17.92
CA SER A 194 -10.25 11.97 -18.53
C SER A 194 -10.65 11.04 -19.66
N GLY A 195 -10.01 11.17 -20.82
CA GLY A 195 -10.30 10.33 -21.99
C GLY A 195 -11.76 10.38 -22.44
N ASN A 196 -12.38 11.56 -22.44
CA ASN A 196 -13.82 11.78 -22.76
C ASN A 196 -14.82 11.05 -21.85
N MET A 197 -14.41 10.68 -20.64
CA MET A 197 -15.27 10.06 -19.65
C MET A 197 -15.08 10.71 -18.27
N CYS A 198 -16.07 10.55 -17.41
CA CYS A 198 -15.95 10.85 -15.99
C CYS A 198 -15.36 9.63 -15.28
N VAL A 199 -14.12 9.74 -14.79
CA VAL A 199 -13.42 8.65 -14.11
C VAL A 199 -12.93 9.09 -12.74
N ALA A 200 -12.87 8.17 -11.78
CA ALA A 200 -12.28 8.46 -10.49
C ALA A 200 -10.83 8.96 -10.66
N LYS A 201 -10.43 9.99 -9.90
CA LYS A 201 -9.05 10.46 -9.90
C LYS A 201 -8.11 9.33 -9.46
N LYS A 202 -6.93 9.21 -10.07
CA LYS A 202 -5.90 8.29 -9.59
C LYS A 202 -5.15 8.93 -8.44
N CYS A 203 -5.15 8.28 -7.28
CA CYS A 203 -4.42 8.71 -6.09
C CYS A 203 -3.11 7.93 -5.93
N SER A 204 -2.14 8.54 -5.24
CA SER A 204 -0.91 7.83 -4.89
C SER A 204 -1.17 6.78 -3.82
N ALA A 205 -0.21 5.88 -3.57
CA ALA A 205 -0.38 4.83 -2.56
C ALA A 205 -0.66 5.38 -1.16
N ARG A 206 -0.17 6.59 -0.83
CA ARG A 206 -0.32 7.23 0.48
C ARG A 206 -1.58 8.11 0.59
N GLU A 207 -2.48 7.97 -0.35
CA GLU A 207 -3.71 8.72 -0.45
C GLU A 207 -4.86 7.79 -0.83
N TYR A 208 -6.08 8.19 -0.50
CA TYR A 208 -7.30 7.51 -0.89
C TYR A 208 -8.28 8.50 -1.52
N LEU A 209 -9.29 7.97 -2.22
CA LEU A 209 -10.27 8.79 -2.92
C LEU A 209 -11.22 9.47 -1.93
N GLY A 210 -11.39 10.79 -2.09
CA GLY A 210 -12.45 11.50 -1.39
C GLY A 210 -13.85 11.05 -1.86
N PRO A 211 -14.93 11.43 -1.16
CA PRO A 211 -16.29 10.92 -1.41
C PRO A 211 -16.81 11.13 -2.84
N LYS A 212 -16.40 12.22 -3.52
CA LYS A 212 -16.75 12.51 -4.91
C LYS A 212 -15.72 12.03 -5.92
N ALA A 213 -14.66 11.34 -5.48
CA ALA A 213 -13.51 10.92 -6.29
C ALA A 213 -12.84 12.04 -7.11
N THR A 214 -13.05 13.31 -6.73
CA THR A 214 -12.45 14.50 -7.37
C THR A 214 -11.11 14.89 -6.74
N SER A 215 -10.86 14.47 -5.51
CA SER A 215 -9.66 14.73 -4.74
C SER A 215 -9.09 13.45 -4.13
N CYS A 216 -7.80 13.52 -3.82
CA CYS A 216 -7.09 12.51 -3.06
C CYS A 216 -6.86 13.08 -1.66
N LEU A 217 -7.16 12.28 -0.65
CA LEU A 217 -6.97 12.61 0.76
C LEU A 217 -5.81 11.77 1.27
N SER A 218 -4.92 12.37 2.06
CA SER A 218 -3.81 11.62 2.67
C SER A 218 -4.34 10.56 3.62
N CYS A 219 -3.64 9.42 3.73
CA CYS A 219 -3.96 8.43 4.75
C CYS A 219 -3.94 9.10 6.15
N PRO A 220 -4.98 8.92 6.97
CA PRO A 220 -5.06 9.48 8.33
C PRO A 220 -3.89 9.06 9.23
N ASP A 221 -3.45 7.81 9.10
CA ASP A 221 -2.33 7.27 9.85
C ASP A 221 -0.99 7.73 9.23
N PRO A 222 -0.17 8.51 9.98
CA PRO A 222 1.10 9.03 9.48
C PRO A 222 2.14 7.94 9.23
N SER A 223 2.02 6.80 9.92
CA SER A 223 2.89 5.64 9.76
C SER A 223 2.49 4.77 8.56
N ALA A 224 1.31 5.00 7.96
CA ALA A 224 0.87 4.28 6.78
C ALA A 224 1.68 4.64 5.52
N ARG A 225 2.06 3.59 4.79
CA ARG A 225 2.61 3.67 3.43
C ARG A 225 1.50 3.53 2.39
N SER A 226 0.42 2.83 2.73
CA SER A 226 -0.83 2.85 1.98
C SER A 226 -2.07 2.64 2.85
N CYS A 227 -3.21 3.12 2.36
CA CYS A 227 -4.52 2.94 2.99
C CYS A 227 -5.58 2.52 1.98
N ASP A 228 -6.71 2.02 2.50
CA ASP A 228 -7.89 1.66 1.72
C ASP A 228 -8.78 2.89 1.41
N ALA A 229 -9.91 2.66 0.74
CA ALA A 229 -10.87 3.71 0.38
C ALA A 229 -11.54 4.39 1.59
N ASN A 230 -11.41 3.84 2.79
CA ASN A 230 -11.93 4.41 4.03
C ASN A 230 -10.81 5.08 4.87
N GLY A 231 -9.58 5.12 4.36
CA GLY A 231 -8.43 5.66 5.06
C GLY A 231 -7.81 4.70 6.08
N LYS A 232 -8.16 3.40 6.10
CA LYS A 232 -7.51 2.43 6.98
C LYS A 232 -6.20 1.94 6.39
N SER A 233 -5.16 1.85 7.22
CA SER A 233 -3.82 1.39 6.82
C SER A 233 -3.86 -0.03 6.25
N THR A 234 -3.27 -0.21 5.06
CA THR A 234 -3.10 -1.51 4.38
C THR A 234 -1.63 -1.92 4.31
N LEU A 235 -0.72 -0.97 4.43
CA LEU A 235 0.71 -1.21 4.50
C LEU A 235 1.37 -0.15 5.37
N CYS A 236 2.26 -0.57 6.27
CA CYS A 236 2.94 0.34 7.20
C CYS A 236 4.37 0.66 6.79
N SER A 237 4.80 1.89 7.03
CA SER A 237 6.20 2.31 6.87
C SER A 237 7.06 1.68 7.96
N VAL A 238 6.53 1.64 9.18
CA VAL A 238 7.10 1.02 10.38
C VAL A 238 5.98 0.21 11.05
N GLY A 239 6.29 -0.98 11.57
CA GLY A 239 5.29 -1.81 12.24
C GLY A 239 4.46 -2.69 11.32
N SER A 240 3.33 -3.16 11.84
CA SER A 240 2.38 -4.05 11.16
C SER A 240 0.97 -3.48 11.22
N VAL A 241 0.13 -3.84 10.25
CA VAL A 241 -1.28 -3.40 10.23
C VAL A 241 -2.06 -4.22 11.24
N VAL A 242 -2.64 -3.54 12.23
CA VAL A 242 -3.54 -4.12 13.23
C VAL A 242 -4.82 -3.29 13.22
N ASN A 243 -5.98 -3.92 12.98
CA ASN A 243 -7.29 -3.26 12.93
C ASN A 243 -7.43 -2.05 11.97
N GLY A 244 -6.51 -1.92 11.00
CA GLY A 244 -6.48 -0.79 10.06
C GLY A 244 -5.62 0.39 10.50
N GLU A 245 -4.78 0.21 11.51
CA GLU A 245 -3.77 1.16 11.96
C GLU A 245 -2.39 0.50 11.98
N CYS A 246 -1.34 1.30 11.86
CA CYS A 246 0.03 0.84 11.94
C CYS A 246 0.52 0.84 13.38
N GLU A 247 0.59 -0.35 13.97
CA GLU A 247 1.10 -0.56 15.32
C GLU A 247 2.56 -1.01 15.29
N SER A 248 3.35 -0.54 16.26
CA SER A 248 4.74 -0.95 16.43
C SER A 248 4.81 -2.41 16.90
N VAL A 249 5.70 -3.19 16.29
CA VAL A 249 5.95 -4.56 16.72
C VAL A 249 6.73 -4.54 18.03
N ILE A 250 6.21 -5.21 19.06
CA ILE A 250 6.91 -5.44 20.34
C ILE A 250 7.63 -6.78 20.25
N CYS A 251 8.94 -6.77 20.47
CA CYS A 251 9.76 -7.99 20.48
C CYS A 251 9.85 -8.57 21.88
N LEU A 252 9.54 -9.87 21.99
CA LEU A 252 9.62 -10.63 23.23
C LEU A 252 10.84 -11.57 23.20
N ASN A 253 11.31 -11.99 24.37
CA ASN A 253 12.47 -12.88 24.55
C ASN A 253 13.78 -12.29 24.01
N ALA A 254 14.77 -13.15 23.70
CA ALA A 254 16.06 -12.78 23.13
C ALA A 254 15.94 -12.38 21.64
N THR A 255 15.13 -11.36 21.36
CA THR A 255 14.96 -10.79 20.02
C THR A 255 14.93 -9.26 20.08
N TYR A 256 15.32 -8.61 18.99
CA TYR A 256 15.32 -7.16 18.86
C TYR A 256 14.56 -6.70 17.62
N LEU A 257 14.08 -5.46 17.63
CA LEU A 257 13.32 -4.91 16.53
C LEU A 257 14.21 -4.63 15.32
N ALA A 258 13.87 -5.19 14.15
CA ALA A 258 14.56 -4.86 12.91
C ALA A 258 14.50 -3.35 12.63
N SER A 259 15.47 -2.82 11.88
CA SER A 259 15.53 -1.38 11.55
C SER A 259 14.29 -0.82 10.83
N ASN A 260 13.51 -1.68 10.16
CA ASN A 260 12.24 -1.31 9.53
C ASN A 260 11.03 -1.40 10.47
N GLY A 261 11.22 -1.83 11.72
CA GLY A 261 10.17 -1.99 12.72
C GLY A 261 9.14 -3.08 12.43
N ARG A 262 9.36 -3.96 11.43
CA ARG A 262 8.33 -4.89 10.94
C ARG A 262 8.42 -6.29 11.53
N ARG A 263 9.58 -6.66 12.07
CA ARG A 263 9.82 -8.01 12.60
C ARG A 263 10.88 -7.98 13.69
N CYS A 264 10.84 -9.00 14.53
CA CYS A 264 11.87 -9.26 15.51
C CYS A 264 12.94 -10.16 14.90
N LEU A 265 14.20 -9.82 15.16
CA LEU A 265 15.36 -10.60 14.76
C LEU A 265 15.96 -11.25 16.01
N PRO A 266 16.48 -12.49 15.92
CA PRO A 266 17.11 -13.15 17.05
C PRO A 266 18.37 -12.40 17.48
N CYS A 267 18.61 -12.35 18.78
CA CYS A 267 19.91 -11.93 19.32
C CYS A 267 21.03 -12.91 18.88
N PRO A 268 22.31 -12.52 19.00
CA PRO A 268 23.45 -13.39 18.72
C PRO A 268 23.42 -14.67 19.57
N ALA A 269 24.12 -15.72 19.12
CA ALA A 269 24.22 -16.97 19.89
C ALA A 269 24.70 -16.72 21.33
N ASN A 270 24.12 -17.45 22.28
CA ASN A 270 24.34 -17.34 23.72
C ASN A 270 23.94 -15.99 24.35
N ALA A 271 23.29 -15.08 23.62
CA ALA A 271 22.74 -13.85 24.20
C ALA A 271 21.33 -14.07 24.76
N THR A 272 21.09 -13.58 25.97
CA THR A 272 19.75 -13.54 26.59
C THR A 272 19.05 -12.20 26.34
N ILE A 273 19.82 -11.12 26.20
CA ILE A 273 19.34 -9.77 25.84
C ILE A 273 20.31 -9.15 24.84
N CYS A 274 19.78 -8.43 23.86
CA CYS A 274 20.53 -7.60 22.94
C CYS A 274 19.88 -6.22 22.76
N ASP A 275 20.66 -5.25 22.28
CA ASP A 275 20.17 -3.90 22.00
C ASP A 275 19.43 -3.79 20.66
N ASN A 276 18.97 -2.59 20.31
CA ASN A 276 18.28 -2.32 19.04
C ASN A 276 19.18 -2.47 17.80
N ALA A 277 20.49 -2.60 17.96
CA ALA A 277 21.44 -2.92 16.89
C ALA A 277 21.73 -4.43 16.80
N GLY A 278 21.14 -5.25 17.68
CA GLY A 278 21.37 -6.68 17.76
C GLY A 278 22.67 -7.05 18.47
N GLN A 279 23.27 -6.14 19.23
CA GLN A 279 24.49 -6.41 20.00
C GLN A 279 24.14 -7.01 21.35
N ALA A 280 24.79 -8.12 21.71
CA ALA A 280 24.57 -8.78 22.99
C ALA A 280 24.88 -7.84 24.16
N THR A 281 23.94 -7.70 25.09
CA THR A 281 24.10 -6.93 26.34
C THR A 281 24.05 -7.84 27.57
N GLN A 282 23.47 -9.04 27.44
CA GLN A 282 23.53 -10.10 28.44
C GLN A 282 23.71 -11.46 27.76
N CYS A 283 24.45 -12.36 28.42
CA CYS A 283 24.83 -13.66 27.88
C CYS A 283 24.43 -14.79 28.82
N SER A 284 23.94 -15.90 28.27
CA SER A 284 23.81 -17.17 28.98
C SER A 284 25.14 -17.91 29.09
N TYR A 285 26.07 -17.65 28.16
CA TYR A 285 27.43 -18.20 28.16
C TYR A 285 28.42 -17.14 27.68
N GLY A 286 29.50 -16.93 28.42
CA GLY A 286 30.50 -15.88 28.16
C GLY A 286 30.09 -14.50 28.71
N VAL A 287 30.80 -13.47 28.25
CA VAL A 287 30.50 -12.07 28.55
C VAL A 287 30.30 -11.25 27.27
N PRO A 288 29.49 -10.17 27.33
CA PRO A 288 29.35 -9.23 26.22
C PRO A 288 30.69 -8.61 25.83
N SER A 289 31.14 -8.85 24.60
CA SER A 289 32.33 -8.23 24.04
C SER A 289 32.17 -8.09 22.52
N GLN A 290 32.41 -6.89 21.99
CA GLN A 290 32.24 -6.57 20.57
C GLN A 290 30.84 -6.95 20.01
N GLY A 291 29.80 -6.80 20.83
CA GLY A 291 28.42 -7.13 20.48
C GLY A 291 28.10 -8.62 20.38
N LYS A 292 28.98 -9.50 20.84
CA LYS A 292 28.78 -10.96 20.92
C LYS A 292 29.01 -11.46 22.34
N CYS A 293 28.55 -12.66 22.62
CA CYS A 293 28.88 -13.39 23.84
C CYS A 293 30.14 -14.22 23.61
N LEU A 294 31.25 -13.81 24.21
CA LEU A 294 32.54 -14.47 24.08
C LEU A 294 32.97 -15.09 25.40
N PRO A 295 33.54 -16.30 25.39
CA PRO A 295 34.08 -16.91 26.60
C PRO A 295 35.22 -16.05 27.16
N ILE A 296 35.26 -15.88 28.49
CA ILE A 296 36.43 -15.25 29.14
C ILE A 296 37.62 -16.20 29.05
N ILE A 297 38.76 -15.73 28.55
CA ILE A 297 40.02 -16.47 28.58
C ILE A 297 40.73 -16.16 29.89
N CYS A 298 40.89 -17.17 30.75
CA CYS A 298 41.55 -17.03 32.05
C CYS A 298 43.05 -17.20 31.89
N SER A 299 43.84 -16.16 32.17
CA SER A 299 45.30 -16.22 31.99
C SER A 299 46.00 -17.10 33.03
N ASN A 300 45.42 -17.25 34.23
CA ASN A 300 46.02 -18.00 35.34
C ASN A 300 44.98 -18.77 36.18
N GLY A 301 43.82 -19.13 35.64
CA GLY A 301 42.74 -19.79 36.41
C GLY A 301 41.82 -20.63 35.55
N TYR A 302 40.77 -21.15 36.17
CA TYR A 302 39.77 -22.01 35.58
C TYR A 302 38.54 -21.20 35.17
N GLN A 303 37.97 -21.57 34.04
CA GLN A 303 36.78 -20.93 33.51
C GLN A 303 35.54 -21.55 34.16
N SER A 304 34.61 -20.72 34.63
CA SER A 304 33.32 -21.22 35.12
C SER A 304 32.56 -22.01 34.02
N PRO A 305 31.64 -22.92 34.35
CA PRO A 305 30.88 -23.68 33.34
C PRO A 305 30.11 -22.80 32.35
N ASN A 306 29.73 -21.59 32.78
CA ASN A 306 29.06 -20.59 31.95
C ASN A 306 30.04 -19.64 31.24
N ALA A 307 31.34 -19.85 31.38
CA ALA A 307 32.42 -19.07 30.75
C ALA A 307 32.39 -17.55 31.02
N ASN A 308 31.69 -17.13 32.06
CA ASN A 308 31.43 -15.72 32.37
C ASN A 308 32.34 -15.18 33.47
N THR A 309 33.14 -16.02 34.12
CA THR A 309 34.07 -15.66 35.19
C THR A 309 35.30 -16.58 35.18
N CYS A 310 36.40 -16.08 35.73
CA CYS A 310 37.62 -16.85 35.98
C CYS A 310 37.79 -17.05 37.46
N CYS A 311 37.96 -18.30 37.89
CA CYS A 311 38.19 -18.66 39.29
C CYS A 311 39.57 -19.32 39.40
N PHE A 312 40.38 -18.94 40.37
CA PHE A 312 41.70 -19.55 40.60
C PHE A 312 41.57 -20.96 41.17
N ASP A 313 40.53 -21.19 41.96
CA ASP A 313 40.22 -22.50 42.48
C ASP A 313 39.76 -23.45 41.35
N PRO A 314 40.47 -24.58 41.10
CA PRO A 314 40.13 -25.56 40.07
C PRO A 314 38.75 -26.18 40.20
N PHE A 315 38.18 -26.16 41.40
CA PHE A 315 36.92 -26.81 41.72
C PHE A 315 35.80 -25.81 41.90
N ALA A 316 36.03 -24.51 41.65
CA ALA A 316 34.98 -23.51 41.66
C ALA A 316 34.14 -23.56 40.37
N THR A 317 32.82 -23.62 40.53
CA THR A 317 31.86 -23.49 39.42
C THR A 317 31.40 -22.06 39.24
N ASN A 318 31.55 -21.20 40.25
CA ASN A 318 31.28 -19.78 40.15
C ASN A 318 32.12 -19.02 41.18
N CYS A 319 32.40 -17.74 40.92
CA CYS A 319 33.17 -16.87 41.79
C CYS A 319 32.78 -15.41 41.61
N THR A 320 32.87 -14.60 42.66
CA THR A 320 32.65 -13.15 42.60
C THR A 320 33.85 -12.40 42.03
N ASP A 321 35.03 -12.93 42.30
CA ASP A 321 36.33 -12.50 41.78
C ASP A 321 37.25 -13.73 41.69
N PRO A 322 38.41 -13.65 41.02
CA PRO A 322 39.27 -14.80 40.83
C PRO A 322 39.65 -15.58 42.10
N ASN A 323 39.67 -14.96 43.28
CA ASN A 323 40.07 -15.61 44.53
C ASN A 323 38.90 -16.02 45.42
N THR A 324 37.66 -15.66 45.07
CA THR A 324 36.49 -15.85 45.95
C THR A 324 35.43 -16.69 45.24
N PRO A 325 35.50 -18.03 45.33
CA PRO A 325 34.45 -18.89 44.84
C PRO A 325 33.14 -18.66 45.60
N THR A 326 32.04 -18.81 44.90
CA THR A 326 30.68 -18.74 45.44
C THR A 326 29.92 -20.05 45.29
N SER A 327 30.40 -20.93 44.42
CA SER A 327 29.92 -22.31 44.31
C SER A 327 31.04 -23.23 43.86
N CYS A 328 30.97 -24.49 44.26
CA CYS A 328 31.95 -25.51 43.96
C CYS A 328 31.40 -26.59 43.04
N ALA A 329 32.29 -27.40 42.48
CA ALA A 329 31.98 -28.56 41.67
C ALA A 329 31.32 -29.66 42.52
N TRP A 330 30.72 -30.64 41.86
CA TRP A 330 30.15 -31.80 42.54
C TRP A 330 31.21 -32.52 43.39
N GLY A 331 30.88 -32.81 44.65
CA GLY A 331 31.83 -33.40 45.61
C GLY A 331 32.72 -32.41 46.36
N TYR A 332 32.58 -31.10 46.13
CA TYR A 332 33.37 -30.08 46.84
C TYR A 332 32.45 -29.16 47.66
N LEU A 333 32.89 -28.79 48.86
CA LEU A 333 32.23 -27.84 49.75
C LEU A 333 32.90 -26.47 49.65
N LEU A 334 32.10 -25.42 49.77
CA LEU A 334 32.60 -24.07 49.92
C LEU A 334 33.06 -23.87 51.37
N ASN A 335 34.37 -23.79 51.61
CA ASN A 335 34.93 -23.49 52.93
C ASN A 335 35.47 -22.05 52.96
N THR A 336 35.41 -21.39 54.11
CA THR A 336 35.97 -20.06 54.33
C THR A 336 36.80 -20.07 55.60
N ASP A 337 38.11 -19.90 55.43
CA ASP A 337 39.08 -19.89 56.51
C ASP A 337 39.95 -18.61 56.49
N GLN A 338 41.07 -18.62 57.21
CA GLN A 338 42.00 -17.49 57.26
C GLN A 338 42.69 -17.18 55.91
N ASN A 339 42.72 -18.14 54.98
CA ASN A 339 43.31 -18.00 53.65
C ASN A 339 42.28 -17.54 52.60
N GLY A 340 41.00 -17.44 52.98
CA GLY A 340 39.91 -17.00 52.12
C GLY A 340 38.89 -18.10 51.84
N THR A 341 37.98 -17.81 50.91
CA THR A 341 36.97 -18.79 50.48
C THR A 341 37.59 -19.70 49.41
N HIS A 342 37.42 -21.01 49.53
CA HIS A 342 37.93 -22.00 48.58
C HIS A 342 37.03 -23.24 48.54
N CYS A 343 37.17 -24.03 47.49
CA CYS A 343 36.47 -25.29 47.33
C CYS A 343 37.31 -26.42 47.91
N GLU A 344 36.85 -26.96 49.02
CA GLU A 344 37.49 -28.06 49.73
C GLU A 344 36.82 -29.38 49.29
N GLY A 345 37.61 -30.43 49.03
CA GLY A 345 37.08 -31.74 48.66
C GLY A 345 38.17 -32.73 48.24
N THR A 346 37.82 -33.95 47.83
CA THR A 346 36.46 -34.44 47.55
C THR A 346 35.75 -34.99 48.79
N TYR A 347 34.42 -34.86 48.83
CA TYR A 347 33.53 -35.39 49.85
C TYR A 347 32.58 -36.44 49.28
N ALA A 348 32.21 -37.40 50.14
CA ALA A 348 31.05 -38.25 49.98
C ALA A 348 30.06 -37.96 51.09
N SER A 349 28.78 -38.10 50.78
CA SER A 349 27.71 -38.03 51.76
C SER A 349 27.44 -39.42 52.33
N ARG A 350 27.36 -39.51 53.66
CA ARG A 350 26.94 -40.70 54.38
C ARG A 350 25.56 -40.50 54.95
N PHE A 351 24.66 -41.40 54.61
CA PHE A 351 23.33 -41.48 55.17
C PHE A 351 23.21 -42.75 56.01
N GLY A 352 22.59 -42.63 57.19
CA GLY A 352 22.17 -43.78 57.98
C GLY A 352 22.67 -43.87 59.43
N ASN A 353 23.71 -43.10 59.79
CA ASN A 353 24.26 -42.91 61.15
C ASN A 353 23.99 -44.07 62.14
N ALA A 354 24.27 -45.32 61.74
CA ALA A 354 24.00 -46.59 62.45
C ALA A 354 22.54 -46.89 62.86
N THR A 355 21.65 -45.89 62.95
CA THR A 355 20.27 -46.01 63.45
C THR A 355 19.26 -46.25 62.34
N TYR A 356 19.51 -45.68 61.15
CA TYR A 356 18.67 -45.81 59.97
C TYR A 356 19.46 -46.54 58.89
N LYS A 357 19.13 -47.81 58.67
CA LYS A 357 19.77 -48.59 57.61
C LYS A 357 18.85 -48.68 56.40
N TYR A 358 19.44 -48.80 55.22
CA TYR A 358 18.68 -48.94 53.96
C TYR A 358 18.74 -50.38 53.47
N LEU A 359 17.65 -50.85 52.88
CA LEU A 359 17.62 -52.07 52.07
C LEU A 359 17.26 -51.69 50.63
N SER A 360 17.94 -52.30 49.67
CA SER A 360 17.60 -52.25 48.25
C SER A 360 17.38 -53.69 47.77
N THR A 361 16.33 -53.90 46.98
CA THR A 361 16.05 -55.17 46.29
C THR A 361 16.52 -55.11 44.83
N ALA A 362 17.01 -53.96 44.38
CA ALA A 362 17.57 -53.80 43.06
C ALA A 362 18.74 -54.78 42.85
N SER A 363 18.82 -55.29 41.63
CA SER A 363 19.92 -56.17 41.24
C SER A 363 21.25 -55.44 41.39
N VAL A 364 22.18 -56.04 42.13
CA VAL A 364 23.52 -55.49 42.33
C VAL A 364 24.22 -55.41 40.98
N SER A 365 24.55 -54.20 40.53
CA SER A 365 25.20 -54.01 39.24
C SER A 365 26.71 -54.19 39.32
N LYS A 366 27.31 -53.91 40.48
CA LYS A 366 28.74 -54.05 40.74
C LYS A 366 29.03 -54.16 42.24
N THR A 367 30.06 -54.93 42.57
CA THR A 367 30.55 -55.15 43.94
C THR A 367 31.99 -54.69 44.02
N ILE A 368 32.36 -54.00 45.10
CA ILE A 368 33.72 -53.57 45.36
C ILE A 368 34.15 -54.08 46.73
N GLU A 369 35.35 -54.63 46.81
CA GLU A 369 36.00 -54.95 48.08
C GLU A 369 36.39 -53.65 48.78
N ALA A 370 35.79 -53.38 49.94
CA ALA A 370 36.07 -52.19 50.75
C ALA A 370 36.04 -52.57 52.22
N SER A 371 37.12 -52.29 52.95
CA SER A 371 37.23 -52.61 54.38
C SER A 371 36.38 -51.72 55.28
N ASN A 372 36.00 -50.52 54.81
CA ASN A 372 35.19 -49.56 55.55
C ASN A 372 34.42 -48.64 54.59
N VAL A 373 33.56 -47.78 55.16
CA VAL A 373 32.74 -46.83 54.39
C VAL A 373 33.57 -45.81 53.60
N LEU A 374 34.74 -45.40 54.10
CA LEU A 374 35.64 -44.47 53.43
C LEU A 374 36.28 -45.12 52.19
N ASP A 375 36.73 -46.37 52.28
CA ASP A 375 37.29 -47.11 51.14
C ASP A 375 36.24 -47.33 50.03
N CYS A 376 34.99 -47.57 50.44
CA CYS A 376 33.85 -47.68 49.53
C CYS A 376 33.58 -46.34 48.81
N ALA A 377 33.59 -45.23 49.56
CA ALA A 377 33.42 -43.88 49.01
C ALA A 377 34.57 -43.47 48.06
N ARG A 378 35.82 -43.80 48.40
CA ARG A 378 36.99 -43.59 47.52
C ARG A 378 36.85 -44.34 46.21
N SER A 379 36.56 -45.64 46.31
CA SER A 379 36.39 -46.49 45.12
C SER A 379 35.23 -46.05 44.23
N ALA A 380 34.17 -45.50 44.84
CA ALA A 380 33.04 -44.90 44.12
C ALA A 380 33.47 -43.64 43.34
N HIS A 381 34.24 -42.78 44.00
CA HIS A 381 34.78 -41.56 43.41
C HIS A 381 35.74 -41.86 42.25
N ASP A 382 36.70 -42.77 42.45
CA ASP A 382 37.72 -43.14 41.45
C ASP A 382 37.11 -43.72 40.17
N GLN A 383 35.98 -44.41 40.29
CA GLN A 383 35.25 -44.95 39.15
C GLN A 383 34.41 -43.89 38.41
N SER A 384 34.44 -42.63 38.87
CA SER A 384 33.64 -41.52 38.33
C SER A 384 32.16 -41.87 38.20
N ILE A 385 31.65 -42.68 39.13
CA ILE A 385 30.25 -43.11 39.08
C ILE A 385 29.40 -41.99 39.65
N VAL A 386 28.81 -41.25 38.72
CA VAL A 386 27.84 -40.20 38.98
C VAL A 386 26.43 -40.80 38.89
N PHE A 387 25.46 -40.09 39.44
CA PHE A 387 24.03 -40.39 39.35
C PHE A 387 23.61 -41.03 38.00
N PRO A 388 22.74 -42.07 37.98
CA PRO A 388 21.80 -42.46 39.03
C PRO A 388 22.27 -43.62 39.92
N TRP A 389 23.56 -43.78 40.18
CA TRP A 389 24.05 -44.91 40.98
C TRP A 389 24.57 -44.49 42.34
N VAL A 390 24.36 -45.34 43.34
CA VAL A 390 24.62 -45.11 44.76
C VAL A 390 25.37 -46.30 45.33
N TYR A 391 26.39 -46.03 46.15
CA TYR A 391 27.10 -47.09 46.85
C TYR A 391 26.51 -47.31 48.25
N MET A 392 26.19 -48.56 48.54
CA MET A 392 25.69 -48.97 49.85
C MET A 392 26.80 -49.75 50.55
N TRP A 393 27.18 -49.30 51.74
CA TRP A 393 28.16 -49.96 52.60
C TRP A 393 27.50 -50.62 53.82
N SER A 394 27.85 -51.87 54.15
CA SER A 394 27.37 -52.52 55.40
C SER A 394 28.50 -53.18 56.16
N GLN A 395 28.50 -52.94 57.48
CA GLN A 395 29.40 -53.55 58.43
C GLN A 395 28.98 -54.97 58.85
N GLU A 396 27.71 -55.35 58.66
CA GLU A 396 27.17 -56.60 59.22
C GLU A 396 26.13 -57.30 58.30
N ALA A 397 26.34 -58.60 58.11
CA ALA A 397 25.35 -59.62 57.73
C ALA A 397 24.76 -59.66 56.29
N VAL A 398 25.47 -59.18 55.26
CA VAL A 398 25.12 -59.53 53.87
C VAL A 398 26.35 -60.14 53.20
N ALA A 399 26.25 -61.41 52.79
CA ALA A 399 27.35 -62.25 52.31
C ALA A 399 28.35 -61.50 51.40
N ASP A 400 29.60 -61.49 51.85
CA ASP A 400 30.86 -61.24 51.13
C ASP A 400 31.01 -59.97 50.29
N VAL A 401 30.15 -58.95 50.45
CA VAL A 401 30.36 -57.66 49.77
C VAL A 401 29.99 -56.51 50.67
N HIS A 402 31.01 -55.77 51.09
CA HIS A 402 30.87 -54.60 51.93
C HIS A 402 30.42 -53.35 51.17
N CYS A 403 30.68 -53.22 49.85
CA CYS A 403 30.32 -52.05 49.05
C CYS A 403 29.59 -52.46 47.76
N LYS A 404 28.30 -52.10 47.65
CA LYS A 404 27.44 -52.48 46.51
C LYS A 404 26.94 -51.27 45.75
N LEU A 405 27.01 -51.34 44.43
CA LEU A 405 26.42 -50.33 43.56
C LEU A 405 24.95 -50.65 43.27
N VAL A 406 24.05 -49.72 43.63
CA VAL A 406 22.61 -49.82 43.37
C VAL A 406 22.12 -48.59 42.62
N PRO A 407 21.00 -48.65 41.88
CA PRO A 407 20.37 -47.47 41.33
C PRO A 407 19.80 -46.60 42.48
N GLY A 408 20.23 -45.34 42.54
CA GLY A 408 19.72 -44.33 43.48
C GLY A 408 18.28 -43.93 43.24
N GLY A 409 17.59 -44.45 42.22
CA GLY A 409 16.14 -44.27 42.05
C GLY A 409 15.30 -45.43 42.56
N ASP A 410 15.88 -46.40 43.27
CA ASP A 410 15.16 -47.61 43.70
C ASP A 410 13.98 -47.22 44.62
N PRO A 411 12.71 -47.38 44.17
CA PRO A 411 11.54 -47.05 44.98
C PRO A 411 11.40 -47.96 46.21
N GLN A 412 12.21 -49.01 46.32
CA GLN A 412 12.24 -49.94 47.44
C GLN A 412 13.31 -49.63 48.48
N LEU A 413 14.07 -48.53 48.32
CA LEU A 413 14.91 -47.95 49.38
C LEU A 413 14.03 -47.58 50.57
N THR A 414 13.91 -48.51 51.52
CA THR A 414 13.09 -48.37 52.72
C THR A 414 13.99 -48.30 53.94
N THR A 415 13.68 -47.36 54.84
CA THR A 415 14.34 -47.26 56.15
C THR A 415 13.94 -48.46 57.00
N THR A 416 14.91 -49.23 57.48
CA THR A 416 14.68 -50.39 58.35
C THR A 416 15.12 -50.14 59.79
N THR A 417 14.67 -51.00 60.70
CA THR A 417 15.05 -50.97 62.12
C THR A 417 16.55 -51.20 62.34
N GLN A 418 17.02 -50.69 63.48
CA GLN A 418 18.39 -50.75 63.96
C GLN A 418 19.02 -52.14 63.78
N GLY A 419 20.19 -52.19 63.13
CA GLY A 419 21.00 -53.40 63.00
C GLY A 419 20.95 -54.15 61.66
N LYS A 420 19.90 -54.01 60.82
CA LYS A 420 19.83 -54.73 59.53
C LYS A 420 19.71 -53.81 58.30
N GLY A 421 20.80 -53.64 57.55
CA GLY A 421 20.88 -52.88 56.29
C GLY A 421 22.20 -52.12 56.11
N PHE A 422 22.26 -51.23 55.13
CA PHE A 422 23.48 -50.52 54.72
C PHE A 422 23.46 -49.04 55.15
N ASP A 423 24.63 -48.50 55.53
CA ASP A 423 24.91 -47.06 55.42
C ASP A 423 25.07 -46.74 53.93
N VAL A 424 24.53 -45.62 53.48
CA VAL A 424 24.60 -45.24 52.08
C VAL A 424 25.69 -44.17 51.91
N GLY A 425 26.72 -44.51 51.14
CA GLY A 425 27.80 -43.60 50.75
C GLY A 425 27.58 -43.13 49.32
N ILE A 426 27.38 -41.83 49.12
CA ILE A 426 27.14 -41.25 47.79
C ILE A 426 28.26 -40.29 47.47
N SER A 427 28.80 -40.37 46.26
CA SER A 427 29.71 -39.33 45.74
C SER A 427 28.98 -37.99 45.70
N GLY A 428 29.58 -36.93 46.25
CA GLY A 428 28.92 -35.64 46.39
C GLY A 428 28.63 -35.28 47.84
N THR A 429 28.43 -33.99 48.10
CA THR A 429 28.18 -33.48 49.44
C THR A 429 26.75 -33.77 49.91
N CYS A 430 26.49 -33.70 51.21
CA CYS A 430 25.16 -33.84 51.79
C CYS A 430 24.16 -32.84 51.18
N ALA A 431 24.60 -31.59 50.96
CA ALA A 431 23.76 -30.56 50.35
C ALA A 431 23.40 -30.89 48.89
N GLN A 432 24.36 -31.41 48.12
CA GLN A 432 24.16 -31.80 46.72
C GLN A 432 23.21 -33.00 46.56
N ASN A 433 23.18 -33.89 47.55
CA ASN A 433 22.35 -35.10 47.54
C ASN A 433 20.99 -34.90 48.26
N ALA A 434 20.77 -33.75 48.90
CA ALA A 434 19.59 -33.47 49.73
C ALA A 434 18.26 -33.44 48.98
N ASP A 435 18.26 -33.07 47.71
CA ASP A 435 17.04 -32.89 46.90
C ASP A 435 16.46 -34.21 46.39
N TRP A 436 17.05 -35.35 46.76
CA TRP A 436 16.62 -36.65 46.25
C TRP A 436 15.42 -37.17 47.03
N SER A 437 14.43 -37.72 46.32
CA SER A 437 13.15 -38.14 46.90
C SER A 437 13.25 -39.19 48.01
N TRP A 438 14.37 -39.92 48.07
CA TRP A 438 14.69 -40.92 49.09
C TRP A 438 15.79 -40.47 50.05
N SER A 439 16.50 -39.36 49.76
CA SER A 439 17.54 -38.85 50.63
C SER A 439 16.89 -38.35 51.93
N PRO A 440 17.44 -38.71 53.10
CA PRO A 440 17.10 -38.05 54.34
C PRO A 440 17.30 -36.55 54.30
N ALA A 441 16.70 -35.87 55.27
CA ALA A 441 16.98 -34.47 55.51
C ALA A 441 18.51 -34.24 55.70
N PRO A 442 19.07 -33.13 55.19
CA PRO A 442 20.51 -32.82 55.30
C PRO A 442 21.05 -32.93 56.73
N SER A 443 20.23 -32.63 57.74
CA SER A 443 20.60 -32.71 59.16
C SER A 443 20.93 -34.12 59.66
N SER A 444 20.62 -35.15 58.89
CA SER A 444 20.91 -36.56 59.19
C SER A 444 21.99 -37.15 58.28
N CYS A 445 22.57 -36.34 57.41
CA CYS A 445 23.69 -36.69 56.57
C CYS A 445 25.01 -36.26 57.23
N ALA A 446 26.04 -37.08 57.07
CA ALA A 446 27.40 -36.74 57.47
C ALA A 446 28.32 -36.67 56.25
N GLU A 447 29.10 -35.60 56.15
CA GLU A 447 30.14 -35.46 55.13
C GLU A 447 31.33 -36.37 55.49
N ILE A 448 31.77 -37.19 54.55
CA ILE A 448 32.99 -37.98 54.61
C ILE A 448 34.02 -37.28 53.74
N TRP A 449 35.09 -36.76 54.35
CA TRP A 449 36.26 -36.33 53.61
C TRP A 449 36.93 -37.55 52.96
N ILE A 450 36.95 -37.59 51.63
CA ILE A 450 37.58 -38.66 50.85
C ILE A 450 39.07 -38.37 50.67
N GLY A 451 39.42 -37.08 50.57
CA GLY A 451 40.77 -36.59 50.35
C GLY A 451 41.27 -36.78 48.92
N GLN A 452 42.38 -36.12 48.59
CA GLN A 452 43.10 -36.29 47.33
C GLN A 452 43.81 -37.63 47.24
#